data_AF-E9PN95-F1
#
_entry.id   AF-E9PN95-F1
#
_cell.length_a   1.000
_cell.length_b   1.000
_cell.length_c   1.000
_cell.angle_alpha   90.00
_cell.angle_beta   90.00
_cell.angle_gamma   90.00
#
_symmetry.space_group_name_H-M   'P 1'
#
loop_
_entity.id
_entity.type
_entity.pdbx_description
1 polymer ?
#
loop_
_entity_poly.entity_id
_entity_poly.type
_entity_poly.pdbx_seq_one_letter_code
_entity_poly.pdbx_strand_id
1 'polypeptide(L)' 'MDTPSSYEAAMELFSPDQDMREAGAQLKKLVDTLPQKPRESIIKLMEKIAQSSLCN' A
#
# COMPACT_ATOMS: atom_id res chain seq x y z
N MET A 1 -7.59 2.23 8.75
CA MET A 1 -7.17 2.26 7.33
C MET A 1 -6.79 3.68 7.02
N ASP A 2 -5.56 3.87 6.54
CA ASP A 2 -4.92 5.16 6.29
C ASP A 2 -5.60 6.00 5.21
N THR A 3 -5.43 7.33 5.29
CA THR A 3 -5.91 8.28 4.28
C THR A 3 -4.93 8.37 3.11
N PRO A 4 -5.34 8.88 1.93
CA PRO A 4 -4.41 9.16 0.84
C PRO A 4 -3.24 10.06 1.27
N SER A 5 -3.51 11.06 2.13
CA SER A 5 -2.48 11.97 2.64
C SER A 5 -1.46 11.27 3.55
N SER A 6 -1.87 10.30 4.39
CA SER A 6 -0.90 9.55 5.19
C SER A 6 -0.05 8.60 4.33
N TYR A 7 -0.58 8.08 3.23
CA TYR A 7 0.20 7.34 2.24
C TYR A 7 1.23 8.23 1.54
N GLU A 8 0.83 9.41 1.05
CA GLU A 8 1.75 10.36 0.40
C GLU A 8 2.90 10.77 1.33
N ALA A 9 2.58 11.11 2.60
CA ALA A 9 3.59 11.44 3.59
C ALA A 9 4.58 10.29 3.86
N ALA A 10 4.11 9.04 3.86
CA ALA A 10 4.99 7.87 4.00
C ALA A 10 5.87 7.65 2.77
N MET A 11 5.37 7.96 1.56
CA MET A 11 6.12 7.83 0.31
C MET A 11 7.23 8.89 0.16
N GLU A 12 7.05 10.10 0.71
CA GLU A 12 8.10 11.15 0.68
C GLU A 12 9.44 10.70 1.25
N LEU A 13 9.45 9.76 2.21
CA LEU A 13 10.67 9.21 2.81
C LEU A 13 11.60 8.57 1.77
N PHE A 14 11.07 8.15 0.62
CA PHE A 14 11.81 7.51 -0.46
C PHE A 14 12.18 8.48 -1.60
N SER A 15 11.81 9.75 -1.50
CA SER A 15 12.03 10.78 -2.55
C SER A 15 11.63 10.33 -3.96
N PRO A 16 10.39 9.83 -4.16
CA PRO A 16 9.94 9.37 -5.48
C PRO A 16 9.94 10.53 -6.49
N ASP A 17 10.15 10.20 -7.77
CA ASP A 17 9.92 11.15 -8.85
C ASP A 17 8.41 11.41 -9.08
N GLN A 18 8.10 12.34 -9.99
CA GLN A 18 6.72 12.75 -10.26
C GLN A 18 5.86 11.58 -10.74
N ASP A 19 6.38 10.76 -11.65
CA ASP A 19 5.64 9.65 -12.24
C ASP A 19 5.32 8.58 -11.18
N MET A 20 6.27 8.28 -10.29
CA MET A 20 6.08 7.36 -9.17
C MET A 20 5.05 7.88 -8.15
N ARG A 21 5.05 9.19 -7.85
CA ARG A 21 4.06 9.81 -6.96
C ARG A 21 2.65 9.65 -7.53
N GLU A 22 2.48 9.97 -8.81
CA GLU A 22 1.19 9.89 -9.48
C GLU A 22 0.68 8.45 -9.56
N ALA A 23 1.55 7.50 -9.93
CA ALA A 23 1.21 6.09 -9.96
C ALA A 23 0.79 5.56 -8.58
N GLY A 24 1.54 5.92 -7.52
CA GLY A 24 1.22 5.56 -6.14
C GLY A 24 -0.13 6.13 -5.69
N ALA A 25 -0.40 7.41 -5.99
CA ALA A 25 -1.66 8.05 -5.64
C ALA A 25 -2.86 7.43 -6.36
N GLN A 26 -2.72 7.07 -7.66
CA GLN A 26 -3.78 6.38 -8.40
C GLN A 26 -4.07 4.98 -7.83
N LEU A 27 -3.02 4.22 -7.51
CA LEU A 27 -3.17 2.90 -6.89
C LEU A 27 -3.86 3.01 -5.52
N LYS A 28 -3.44 3.96 -4.68
CA LYS A 28 -4.02 4.19 -3.35
C LYS A 28 -5.51 4.50 -3.43
N LYS A 29 -5.94 5.35 -4.38
CA LYS A 29 -7.36 5.64 -4.61
C LYS A 29 -8.17 4.39 -4.92
N LEU A 30 -7.66 3.51 -5.79
CA LEU A 30 -8.33 2.24 -6.13
C LEU A 30 -8.40 1.31 -4.91
N VAL A 31 -7.30 1.16 -4.17
CA VAL A 31 -7.29 0.35 -2.95
C VAL A 31 -8.30 0.87 -1.92
N ASP A 32 -8.47 2.18 -1.80
CA ASP A 32 -9.41 2.79 -0.85
C ASP A 32 -10.88 2.58 -1.21
N THR A 33 -11.20 2.27 -2.48
CA THR A 33 -12.55 1.85 -2.87
C THR A 33 -12.92 0.44 -2.43
N LEU A 34 -11.94 -0.38 -2.05
CA LEU A 34 -12.20 -1.75 -1.63
C LEU A 34 -12.90 -1.76 -0.25
N PRO A 35 -13.88 -2.66 -0.04
CA PRO A 35 -14.45 -2.86 1.28
C PRO A 35 -13.36 -3.26 2.30
N GLN A 36 -13.64 -3.03 3.58
CA GLN A 36 -12.67 -3.25 4.65
C GLN A 36 -12.16 -4.71 4.71
N LYS A 37 -13.06 -5.69 4.62
CA LYS A 37 -12.71 -7.12 4.71
C LYS A 37 -11.72 -7.58 3.63
N PRO A 38 -11.90 -7.24 2.33
CA PRO A 38 -10.87 -7.43 1.31
C PRO A 38 -9.52 -6.79 1.64
N ARG A 39 -9.50 -5.54 2.11
CA ARG A 39 -8.23 -4.86 2.48
C ARG A 39 -7.50 -5.57 3.61
N GLU A 40 -8.21 -6.00 4.66
CA GLU A 40 -7.65 -6.81 5.75
C GLU A 40 -7.12 -8.17 5.25
N SER A 41 -7.84 -8.79 4.32
CA SER A 41 -7.41 -10.07 3.73
C SER A 41 -6.12 -9.92 2.91
N ILE A 42 -5.94 -8.80 2.21
CA ILE A 42 -4.71 -8.46 1.47
C ILE A 42 -3.54 -8.28 2.45
N ILE A 43 -3.72 -7.53 3.54
CA ILE A 43 -2.68 -7.34 4.57
C ILE A 43 -2.26 -8.69 5.15
N LYS A 44 -3.23 -9.53 5.54
CA LYS A 44 -2.95 -10.86 6.08
C LYS A 44 -2.24 -11.78 5.07
N LEU A 45 -2.53 -11.63 3.78
CA LEU A 45 -1.81 -12.35 2.73
C LEU A 45 -0.35 -11.89 2.64
N MET A 46 -0.10 -10.58 2.66
CA MET A 46 1.26 -10.02 2.66
C MET A 46 2.06 -10.48 3.88
N GLU A 47 1.46 -10.50 5.08
CA GLU A 47 2.08 -11.01 6.30
C GLU A 47 2.51 -12.48 6.16
N LYS A 48 1.63 -13.33 5.62
CA LYS A 48 1.95 -14.75 5.36
C LYS A 48 3.10 -14.92 4.37
N ILE A 49 3.18 -14.06 3.35
CA ILE A 49 4.27 -14.09 2.38
C ILE A 49 5.57 -13.66 3.06
N ALA A 50 5.57 -12.55 3.79
CA ALA A 50 6.76 -12.02 4.48
C ALA A 50 7.29 -12.97 5.57
N GLN A 51 6.41 -13.73 6.23
CA GLN A 51 6.79 -14.72 7.26
C GLN A 51 7.04 -16.13 6.70
N SER A 52 6.89 -16.32 5.38
CA SER A 52 7.16 -17.60 4.72
C SER A 52 8.64 -17.95 4.80
N SER A 53 8.96 -19.24 4.93
CA SER A 53 10.35 -19.72 4.85
C SER A 53 11.04 -19.40 3.52
N LEU A 54 10.27 -19.08 2.48
CA LEU A 54 10.74 -18.68 1.16
C LEU A 54 11.11 -17.19 1.05
N CYS A 55 10.75 -16.37 2.05
CA CYS A 55 10.96 -14.91 2.07
C CYS A 55 12.00 -14.51 3.14
N ASN A 56 12.98 -15.41 3.37
CA ASN A 56 14.13 -15.20 4.27
C ASN A 56 15.41 -15.06 3.46
#